data_AF-A0A353PSB9-F1
#
_entry.id   AF-A0A353PSB9-F1
#
_cell.length_a   1.000
_cell.length_b   1.000
_cell.length_c   1.000
_cell.angle_alpha   90.00
_cell.angle_beta   90.00
_cell.angle_gamma   90.00
#
_symmetry.space_group_name_H-M   'P 1'
#
loop_
_entity.id
_entity.type
_entity.pdbx_description
1 polymer ?
#
loop_
_entity_poly.entity_id
_entity_poly.type
_entity_poly.pdbx_seq_one_letter_code
_entity_poly.pdbx_strand_id
1 'polypeptide(L)'
;AGLNEIQTLGFEMGATHAETFTSIAGVGDLDVTSRSPLGRNRRFGRDIILKNCLKDFIDLDDIIKNISKIGYLPEGLVACKNIQEISEAKNTKLPICNGLYKILNKEMQPIDFLKEFMF
;
A
#
# COMPACT_ATOMS: atom_id res chain seq x y z
N ALA A 1 7.43 4.05 -10.32
CA ALA A 1 7.45 2.74 -9.67
C ALA A 1 6.03 2.32 -9.23
N GLY A 2 5.38 2.98 -8.26
CA GLY A 2 4.02 2.63 -7.83
C GLY A 2 2.94 2.68 -8.93
N LEU A 3 2.96 3.69 -9.81
CA LEU A 3 2.04 3.77 -10.95
C LEU A 3 2.16 2.57 -11.91
N ASN A 4 3.35 1.98 -12.03
CA ASN A 4 3.55 0.82 -12.90
C ASN A 4 2.84 -0.39 -12.30
N GLU A 5 2.87 -0.58 -10.99
CA GLU A 5 2.14 -1.67 -10.32
C GLU A 5 0.63 -1.51 -10.41
N ILE A 6 0.11 -0.28 -10.31
CA ILE A 6 -1.31 0.02 -10.55
C ILE A 6 -1.70 -0.37 -11.99
N GLN A 7 -0.89 0.00 -12.98
CA GLN A 7 -1.13 -0.38 -14.38
C GLN A 7 -1.07 -1.90 -14.57
N THR A 8 -0.01 -2.56 -14.08
CA THR A 8 0.15 -4.01 -14.16
C THR A 8 -1.06 -4.74 -13.58
N LEU A 9 -1.45 -4.40 -12.35
CA LEU A 9 -2.63 -4.98 -11.71
C LEU A 9 -3.90 -4.70 -12.50
N GLY A 10 -4.07 -3.47 -13.00
CA GLY A 10 -5.22 -3.09 -13.82
C GLY A 10 -5.35 -3.93 -15.09
N PHE A 11 -4.27 -4.13 -15.84
CA PHE A 11 -4.26 -4.98 -17.03
C PHE A 11 -4.54 -6.45 -16.69
N GLU A 12 -3.95 -6.97 -15.60
CA GLU A 12 -4.23 -8.31 -15.08
C GLU A 12 -5.70 -8.49 -14.66
N MET A 13 -6.38 -7.40 -14.29
CA MET A 13 -7.81 -7.36 -13.98
C MET A 13 -8.70 -7.07 -15.21
N GLY A 14 -8.14 -6.96 -16.41
CA GLY A 14 -8.87 -6.80 -17.66
C GLY A 14 -9.07 -5.36 -18.12
N ALA A 15 -8.35 -4.39 -17.55
CA ALA A 15 -8.32 -3.05 -18.10
C ALA A 15 -7.75 -3.06 -19.54
N THR A 16 -8.35 -2.28 -20.42
CA THR A 16 -7.98 -2.25 -21.86
C THR A 16 -7.35 -0.94 -22.31
N HIS A 17 -7.39 0.10 -21.48
CA HIS A 17 -6.94 1.46 -21.84
C HIS A 17 -5.87 1.95 -20.86
N ALA A 18 -4.63 2.09 -21.33
CA ALA A 18 -3.50 2.54 -20.53
C ALA A 18 -3.67 3.99 -20.05
N GLU A 19 -4.35 4.80 -20.86
CA GLU A 19 -4.53 6.23 -20.67
C GLU A 19 -5.33 6.55 -19.41
N THR A 20 -6.18 5.62 -18.95
CA THR A 20 -6.91 5.78 -17.68
C THR A 20 -5.95 5.95 -16.51
N PHE A 21 -4.85 5.20 -16.48
CA PHE A 21 -3.86 5.27 -15.40
C PHE A 21 -2.99 6.53 -15.47
N THR A 22 -2.74 7.07 -16.66
CA THR A 22 -1.98 8.32 -16.81
C THR A 22 -2.86 9.58 -16.71
N SER A 23 -4.17 9.41 -16.64
CA SER A 23 -5.14 10.49 -16.45
C SER A 23 -5.29 10.91 -14.98
N ILE A 24 -6.25 11.82 -14.73
CA ILE A 24 -6.59 12.34 -13.39
C ILE A 24 -6.93 11.22 -12.41
N ALA A 25 -7.62 10.16 -12.86
CA ALA A 25 -8.03 9.05 -11.98
C ALA A 25 -6.85 8.17 -11.53
N GLY A 26 -5.74 8.16 -12.26
CA GLY A 26 -4.54 7.40 -11.89
C GLY A 26 -3.45 8.30 -11.35
N VAL A 27 -2.65 8.93 -12.23
CA VAL A 27 -1.54 9.81 -11.84
C VAL A 27 -2.03 10.99 -10.99
N GLY A 28 -3.14 11.62 -11.35
CA GLY A 28 -3.63 12.80 -10.61
C GLY A 28 -3.96 12.48 -9.16
N ASP A 29 -4.77 11.44 -8.93
CA ASP A 29 -5.15 11.00 -7.59
C ASP A 29 -3.97 10.44 -6.77
N LEU A 30 -3.11 9.64 -7.41
CA LEU A 30 -1.90 9.12 -6.77
C LEU A 30 -1.00 10.26 -6.27
N ASP A 31 -0.81 11.27 -7.11
CA ASP A 31 0.06 12.40 -6.82
C ASP A 31 -0.46 13.26 -5.67
N VAL A 32 -1.74 13.65 -5.71
CA VAL A 32 -2.33 14.47 -4.65
C VAL A 32 -2.40 13.72 -3.33
N THR A 33 -2.77 12.44 -3.34
CA THR A 33 -2.88 11.63 -2.12
C THR A 33 -1.51 11.35 -1.49
N SER A 34 -0.48 11.16 -2.31
CA SER A 34 0.90 10.93 -1.83
C SER A 34 1.54 12.19 -1.23
N ARG A 35 1.15 13.38 -1.70
CA ARG A 35 1.73 14.66 -1.26
C ARG A 35 0.92 15.38 -0.20
N SER A 36 -0.40 15.18 -0.16
CA SER A 36 -1.30 15.93 0.73
C SER A 36 -0.98 15.68 2.21
N PRO A 37 -0.67 16.71 3.01
CA PRO A 37 -0.41 16.54 4.44
C PRO A 37 -1.66 16.09 5.22
N LEU A 38 -2.85 16.28 4.66
CA LEU A 38 -4.14 15.90 5.25
C LEU A 38 -4.53 14.46 4.89
N GLY A 39 -3.83 13.81 3.96
CA GLY A 39 -4.14 12.45 3.49
C GLY A 39 -3.94 11.40 4.59
N ARG A 40 -4.98 10.62 4.88
CA ARG A 40 -4.96 9.57 5.91
C ARG A 40 -3.93 8.47 5.62
N ASN A 41 -3.82 8.04 4.37
CA ASN A 41 -2.83 7.04 3.94
C ASN A 41 -1.38 7.54 4.09
N ARG A 42 -1.12 8.79 3.69
CA ARG A 42 0.20 9.42 3.88
C ARG A 42 0.53 9.60 5.37
N ARG A 43 -0.43 10.06 6.17
CA ARG A 43 -0.27 10.16 7.62
C ARG A 43 0.04 8.80 8.23
N PHE A 44 -0.66 7.74 7.81
CA PHE A 44 -0.42 6.38 8.28
C PHE A 44 1.01 5.92 7.99
N GLY A 45 1.47 6.04 6.74
CA GLY A 45 2.86 5.72 6.39
C GLY A 45 3.88 6.49 7.23
N ARG A 46 3.63 7.77 7.53
CA ARG A 46 4.50 8.55 8.42
C ARG A 46 4.46 8.08 9.87
N ASP A 47 3.28 7.75 10.39
CA ASP A 47 3.12 7.30 11.78
C ASP A 47 3.77 5.91 11.99
N ILE A 48 3.81 5.05 10.96
CA ILE A 48 4.56 3.79 10.99
C ILE A 48 6.05 4.06 11.27
N ILE A 49 6.65 5.03 10.58
CA ILE A 49 8.08 5.33 10.70
C ILE A 49 8.39 6.17 11.94
N LEU A 50 7.66 7.26 12.15
CA LEU A 50 8.00 8.28 13.15
C LEU A 50 7.47 7.98 14.54
N LYS A 51 6.42 7.16 14.65
CA LYS A 51 5.75 6.85 15.92
C LYS A 51 5.71 5.37 16.23
N ASN A 52 6.16 4.51 15.31
CA ASN A 52 6.04 3.06 15.43
C ASN A 52 4.60 2.64 15.76
N CYS A 53 3.62 3.22 15.06
CA CYS A 53 2.20 3.03 15.40
C CYS A 53 1.73 1.57 15.25
N LEU A 54 2.50 0.71 14.59
CA LEU A 54 2.20 -0.72 14.46
C LEU A 54 2.67 -1.54 15.67
N LYS A 55 3.42 -0.96 16.62
CA LYS A 55 4.10 -1.70 17.70
C LYS A 55 3.18 -2.67 18.45
N ASP A 56 1.97 -2.22 18.79
CA ASP A 56 1.06 -2.96 19.67
C ASP A 56 0.13 -3.94 18.92
N PHE A 57 0.34 -4.12 17.61
CA PHE A 57 -0.42 -5.06 16.78
C PHE A 57 0.41 -6.29 16.42
N ILE A 58 -0.26 -7.42 16.22
CA ILE A 58 0.39 -8.70 15.89
C ILE A 58 0.72 -8.77 14.40
N ASP A 59 -0.25 -8.47 13.55
CA ASP A 59 -0.19 -8.62 12.09
C ASP A 59 -1.20 -7.67 11.40
N LEU A 60 -1.33 -7.77 10.07
CA LEU A 60 -2.24 -6.92 9.30
C LEU A 60 -3.71 -7.10 9.71
N ASP A 61 -4.12 -8.33 10.00
CA ASP A 61 -5.49 -8.64 10.39
C ASP A 61 -5.84 -8.08 11.77
N ASP A 62 -4.91 -8.12 12.71
CA ASP A 62 -5.05 -7.49 14.02
C ASP A 62 -5.15 -5.96 13.90
N ILE A 63 -4.38 -5.33 13.00
CA ILE A 63 -4.49 -3.89 12.71
C ILE A 63 -5.89 -3.55 12.17
N ILE A 64 -6.37 -4.30 11.17
CA ILE A 64 -7.69 -4.06 10.56
C ILE A 64 -8.80 -4.23 11.60
N LYS A 65 -8.75 -5.30 12.41
CA LYS A 65 -9.73 -5.58 13.46
C LYS A 65 -9.75 -4.51 14.55
N ASN A 66 -8.59 -3.94 14.87
CA ASN A 66 -8.41 -2.96 15.95
C ASN A 66 -8.12 -1.54 15.42
N ILE A 67 -8.59 -1.20 14.21
CA ILE A 67 -8.25 0.05 13.53
C ILE A 67 -8.59 1.31 14.34
N SER A 68 -9.58 1.22 15.24
CA SER A 68 -9.94 2.30 16.17
C SER A 68 -8.77 2.75 17.05
N LYS A 69 -7.82 1.86 17.37
CA LYS A 69 -6.60 2.19 18.13
C LYS A 69 -5.64 3.11 17.37
N ILE A 70 -5.68 3.13 16.03
CA ILE A 70 -4.93 4.09 15.19
C ILE A 70 -5.57 5.49 15.24
N GLY A 71 -6.88 5.57 15.53
CA GLY A 71 -7.62 6.82 15.68
C GLY A 71 -8.08 7.46 14.35
N TYR A 72 -7.83 6.81 13.21
CA TYR A 72 -8.34 7.17 11.90
C TYR A 72 -8.30 5.96 10.96
N LEU A 73 -9.01 6.05 9.83
CA LEU A 73 -9.10 4.97 8.84
C LEU A 73 -8.25 5.29 7.60
N PRO A 74 -7.08 4.67 7.42
CA PRO A 74 -6.36 4.65 6.15
C PRO A 74 -6.91 3.54 5.25
N GLU A 75 -7.55 3.91 4.14
CA GLU A 75 -8.15 2.96 3.20
C GLU A 75 -7.12 2.02 2.57
N GLY A 76 -5.88 2.49 2.42
CA GLY A 76 -4.75 1.75 1.87
C GLY A 76 -4.39 0.50 2.69
N LEU A 77 -4.73 0.45 3.98
CA LEU A 77 -4.51 -0.73 4.83
C LEU A 77 -5.32 -1.94 4.32
N VAL A 78 -6.62 -1.73 4.12
CA VAL A 78 -7.54 -2.77 3.63
C VAL A 78 -7.24 -3.10 2.17
N ALA A 79 -6.95 -2.07 1.36
CA ALA A 79 -6.56 -2.28 -0.03
C ALA A 79 -5.29 -3.14 -0.16
N CYS A 80 -4.31 -2.96 0.74
CA CYS A 80 -3.08 -3.73 0.72
C CYS A 80 -3.33 -5.23 0.93
N LYS A 81 -4.24 -5.59 1.85
CA LYS A 81 -4.64 -6.99 2.05
C LYS A 81 -5.25 -7.57 0.77
N ASN A 82 -6.24 -6.89 0.20
CA ASN A 82 -6.93 -7.37 -1.00
C ASN A 82 -5.98 -7.48 -2.21
N ILE A 83 -5.05 -6.52 -2.36
CA ILE A 83 -4.08 -6.56 -3.46
C ILE A 83 -3.14 -7.76 -3.32
N GLN A 84 -2.72 -8.12 -2.10
CA GLN A 84 -1.91 -9.33 -1.88
C GLN A 84 -2.67 -10.59 -2.30
N GLU A 85 -3.94 -10.72 -1.89
CA GLU A 85 -4.78 -11.88 -2.26
C GLU A 85 -4.97 -11.96 -3.79
N ILE A 86 -5.21 -10.82 -4.46
CA ILE A 86 -5.36 -10.77 -5.91
C ILE A 86 -4.05 -11.09 -6.62
N SER A 87 -2.92 -10.54 -6.15
CA SER A 87 -1.62 -10.74 -6.77
C SER A 87 -1.16 -12.19 -6.67
N GLU A 88 -1.41 -12.86 -5.55
CA GLU A 88 -1.17 -14.29 -5.37
C GLU A 88 -2.04 -15.14 -6.29
N ALA A 89 -3.36 -14.87 -6.32
CA ALA A 89 -4.30 -15.61 -7.15
C ALA A 89 -3.99 -15.50 -8.66
N LYS A 90 -3.45 -14.35 -9.09
CA LYS A 90 -3.07 -14.09 -10.48
C LYS A 90 -1.59 -14.34 -10.78
N ASN A 91 -0.79 -14.72 -9.78
CA ASN A 91 0.66 -14.83 -9.89
C ASN A 91 1.33 -13.56 -10.46
N THR A 92 0.81 -12.39 -10.08
CA THR A 92 1.26 -11.08 -10.55
C THR A 92 2.36 -10.53 -9.65
N LYS A 93 3.51 -10.16 -10.22
CA LYS A 93 4.62 -9.58 -9.47
C LYS A 93 4.38 -8.09 -9.20
N LEU A 94 4.07 -7.74 -7.95
CA LEU A 94 3.91 -6.37 -7.47
C LEU A 94 4.87 -6.08 -6.30
N PRO A 95 6.16 -5.80 -6.56
CA PRO A 95 7.19 -5.71 -5.52
C PRO A 95 6.91 -4.69 -4.41
N ILE A 96 6.37 -3.51 -4.74
CA ILE A 96 6.02 -2.46 -3.77
C ILE A 96 4.81 -2.88 -2.95
N CYS A 97 3.73 -3.34 -3.59
CA CYS A 97 2.55 -3.82 -2.87
C CYS A 97 2.89 -5.01 -1.94
N ASN A 98 3.67 -5.97 -2.42
CA ASN A 98 4.10 -7.12 -1.62
C ASN A 98 5.01 -6.69 -0.45
N GLY A 99 5.93 -5.75 -0.68
CA GLY A 99 6.75 -5.19 0.39
C GLY A 99 5.93 -4.46 1.45
N LEU A 100 4.95 -3.66 1.02
CA LEU A 100 4.03 -2.98 1.92
C LEU A 100 3.19 -3.99 2.73
N TYR A 101 2.70 -5.05 2.08
CA TYR A 101 2.00 -6.13 2.76
C TYR A 101 2.89 -6.74 3.86
N LYS A 102 4.13 -7.12 3.54
CA LYS A 102 5.08 -7.70 4.51
C LYS A 102 5.35 -6.77 5.70
N ILE A 103 5.48 -5.47 5.45
CA ILE A 103 5.65 -4.48 6.52
C ILE A 103 4.43 -4.44 7.44
N LEU A 104 3.23 -4.35 6.85
CA LEU A 104 1.99 -4.29 7.62
C LEU A 104 1.69 -5.61 8.34
N ASN A 105 2.09 -6.74 7.74
CA ASN A 105 1.98 -8.07 8.32
C ASN A 105 3.12 -8.43 9.28
N LYS A 106 3.98 -7.46 9.65
CA LYS A 106 5.09 -7.63 10.59
C LYS A 106 6.16 -8.66 10.17
N GLU A 107 6.21 -9.02 8.89
CA GLU A 107 7.21 -9.93 8.33
C GLU A 107 8.53 -9.23 7.96
N MET A 108 8.50 -7.91 7.79
CA MET A 108 9.65 -7.12 7.33
C MET A 108 9.65 -5.72 7.96
N GLN A 109 10.82 -5.20 8.31
CA GLN A 109 10.93 -3.81 8.75
C GLN A 109 11.03 -2.86 7.55
N PRO A 110 10.46 -1.64 7.63
CA PRO A 110 10.48 -0.69 6.51
C PRO A 110 11.88 -0.38 5.97
N ILE A 111 12.88 -0.30 6.86
CA ILE A 111 14.26 -0.01 6.47
C ILE A 111 14.91 -1.17 5.69
N ASP A 112 14.54 -2.40 6.01
CA ASP A 112 15.08 -3.58 5.33
C ASP A 112 14.44 -3.72 3.95
N PHE A 113 13.13 -3.46 3.84
CA PHE A 113 12.46 -3.35 2.53
C PHE A 113 13.13 -2.31 1.63
N LEU A 114 13.42 -1.11 2.16
CA LEU A 114 14.08 -0.06 1.37
C LEU A 114 15.47 -0.49 0.89
N LYS A 115 16.23 -1.22 1.71
CA LYS A 115 17.53 -1.75 1.30
C LYS A 115 17.38 -2.74 0.15
N GLU A 116 16.47 -3.71 0.29
CA GLU A 116 16.21 -4.71 -0.76
C GLU A 116 15.61 -4.13 -2.05
N PHE A 117 14.84 -3.04 -1.94
CA PHE A 117 14.16 -2.45 -3.08
C PHE A 117 15.05 -1.48 -3.88
N MET A 118 15.99 -0.79 -3.21
CA MET A 118 16.84 0.23 -3.82
C MET A 118 18.23 -0.27 -4.23
N PHE A 119 18.73 -1.35 -3.64
CA PHE A 119 20.06 -1.91 -3.86
C PHE A 119 19.98 -3.36 -4.31
#